data_AF-A0A098S586-F1
#
_entry.id   AF-A0A098S586-F1
#
_cell.length_a   1.000
_cell.length_b   1.000
_cell.length_c   1.000
_cell.angle_alpha   90.00
_cell.angle_beta   90.00
_cell.angle_gamma   90.00
#
_symmetry.space_group_name_H-M   'P 1'
#
loop_
_entity.id
_entity.type
_entity.pdbx_description
1 polymer ?
#
loop_
_entity_poly.entity_id
_entity_poly.type
_entity_poly.pdbx_seq_one_letter_code
_entity_poly.pdbx_strand_id
1 'polypeptide(L)' 'MDEIDKLDAFPNRHPEHQGLTNQKHTYRFVPKWSYLIIYRVEEDLKRVRVVSIFSTAQNPENIDDVQGR' A
#
# COMPACT_ATOMS: atom_id res chain seq x y z
N MET A 1 -12.69 13.24 6.12
CA MET A 1 -13.16 11.85 6.22
C MET A 1 -12.03 10.97 5.73
N ASP A 2 -11.45 10.23 6.66
CA ASP A 2 -10.08 9.75 6.57
C ASP A 2 -9.94 8.59 5.60
N GLU A 3 -8.87 8.59 4.81
CA GLU A 3 -8.59 7.52 3.85
C GLU A 3 -8.44 6.15 4.54
N ILE A 4 -8.14 6.16 5.84
CA ILE A 4 -8.08 4.99 6.71
C ILE A 4 -9.49 4.39 6.90
N ASP A 5 -10.52 5.22 7.13
CA ASP A 5 -11.91 4.75 7.26
C ASP A 5 -12.39 4.07 5.98
N LYS A 6 -11.91 4.54 4.82
CA LYS A 6 -12.21 3.93 3.52
C LYS A 6 -11.50 2.60 3.31
N LEU A 7 -10.31 2.42 3.89
CA LEU A 7 -9.61 1.13 3.85
C LEU A 7 -10.32 0.09 4.70
N ASP A 8 -10.91 0.49 5.83
CA ASP A 8 -11.73 -0.39 6.66
C ASP A 8 -13.03 -0.80 5.95
N ALA A 9 -13.73 0.17 5.34
CA ALA A 9 -14.97 -0.10 4.63
C ALA A 9 -14.80 -0.85 3.30
N PHE A 10 -13.73 -0.58 2.55
CA PHE A 10 -13.50 -1.13 1.21
C PHE A 10 -12.04 -1.53 0.97
N PRO A 11 -11.54 -2.57 1.66
CA PRO A 11 -10.13 -2.96 1.64
C PRO A 11 -9.62 -3.43 0.27
N ASN A 12 -10.52 -3.94 -0.59
CA ASN A 12 -10.16 -4.46 -1.92
C ASN A 12 -10.37 -3.45 -3.06
N ARG A 13 -10.65 -2.18 -2.76
CA ARG A 13 -10.99 -1.16 -3.77
C ARG A 13 -9.82 -0.73 -4.64
N HIS A 14 -8.59 -0.81 -4.13
CA HIS A 14 -7.40 -0.28 -4.81
C HIS A 14 -6.67 -1.36 -5.62
N PRO A 15 -5.96 -0.99 -6.69
CA PRO A 15 -5.22 -1.93 -7.52
C PRO A 15 -4.17 -2.69 -6.70
N GLU A 16 -3.97 -3.95 -7.09
CA GLU A 16 -2.94 -4.82 -6.52
C GLU A 16 -1.57 -4.43 -7.08
N HIS A 17 -0.57 -4.40 -6.21
CA HIS A 17 0.79 -4.11 -6.59
C HIS A 17 1.46 -5.39 -7.11
N GLN A 18 1.33 -5.66 -8.42
CA GLN A 18 1.82 -6.89 -9.04
C GLN A 18 3.30 -7.23 -8.74
N GLY A 19 4.16 -6.23 -8.51
CA GLY A 19 5.58 -6.43 -8.18
C GLY A 19 5.89 -6.77 -6.71
N LEU A 20 4.91 -6.68 -5.80
CA LEU A 20 5.07 -6.99 -4.37
C LEU A 20 4.21 -8.19 -3.94
N THR A 21 3.26 -8.60 -4.79
CA THR A 21 2.41 -9.77 -4.57
C THR A 21 3.27 -11.03 -4.53
N ASN A 22 3.37 -11.65 -3.36
CA ASN A 22 3.95 -12.99 -3.21
C ASN A 22 2.80 -13.99 -3.09
N GLN A 23 3.03 -15.28 -3.36
CA GLN A 23 1.98 -16.33 -3.33
C GLN A 23 1.17 -16.40 -2.02
N LYS A 24 1.65 -15.76 -0.94
CA LYS A 24 1.03 -15.74 0.39
C LYS A 24 0.39 -14.39 0.77
N HIS A 25 0.74 -13.29 0.11
CA HIS A 25 0.25 -11.95 0.52
C HIS A 25 0.04 -11.04 -0.69
N THR A 26 -1.16 -10.47 -0.78
CA THR A 26 -1.51 -9.45 -1.77
C THR A 26 -1.34 -8.06 -1.17
N TYR A 27 -0.46 -7.26 -1.78
CA TYR A 27 -0.22 -5.88 -1.38
C TYR A 27 -0.98 -4.95 -2.32
N ARG A 28 -1.57 -3.89 -1.76
CA ARG A 28 -2.30 -2.84 -2.45
C ARG A 28 -1.70 -1.49 -2.07
N PHE A 29 -1.91 -0.48 -2.90
CA PHE A 29 -1.43 0.87 -2.63
C PHE A 29 -2.54 1.90 -2.81
N VAL A 30 -2.51 2.96 -2.00
CA VAL A 30 -3.35 4.15 -2.21
C VAL A 30 -2.47 5.40 -2.22
N PRO A 31 -2.46 6.18 -3.32
CA PRO A 31 -1.85 7.49 -3.32
C PRO A 31 -2.76 8.48 -2.59
N LYS A 32 -2.22 9.19 -1.60
CA LYS A 32 -2.90 10.26 -0.89
C LYS A 32 -1.97 11.47 -0.81
N TRP A 33 -2.32 12.51 -1.57
CA TRP A 33 -1.54 13.76 -1.68
C TRP A 33 -0.11 13.46 -2.16
N SER A 34 0.89 13.82 -1.36
CA SER A 34 2.30 13.54 -1.61
C SER A 34 2.79 12.30 -0.87
N TYR A 35 1.92 11.32 -0.64
CA TYR A 35 2.27 10.06 0.01
C TYR A 35 1.70 8.86 -0.74
N LEU A 36 2.44 7.75 -0.74
CA LEU A 36 1.96 6.43 -1.13
C LEU A 36 1.85 5.55 0.12
N ILE A 37 0.65 5.04 0.37
CA ILE A 37 0.38 4.11 1.46
C ILE A 37 0.34 2.71 0.86
N ILE A 38 1.23 1.82 1.31
CA ILE A 38 1.19 0.40 0.97
C ILE A 38 0.57 -0.35 2.13
N TYR A 39 -0.43 -1.18 1.82
CA TYR A 39 -1.13 -2.00 2.79
C TYR A 39 -1.40 -3.39 2.22
N ARG A 40 -1.74 -4.33 3.10
CA ARG A 40 -2.23 -5.65 2.71
C ARG A 40 -3.51 -5.98 3.47
N VAL A 41 -4.33 -6.82 2.85
CA VAL A 41 -5.55 -7.35 3.45
C VAL A 41 -5.24 -8.77 3.94
N GLU A 42 -5.33 -8.98 5.26
CA GLU A 42 -5.21 -10.30 5.87
C GLU A 42 -6.62 -10.87 5.99
N GLU A 43 -7.09 -11.59 4.97
CA GLU A 43 -8.46 -12.10 4.90
C GLU A 43 -8.78 -13.07 6.04
N ASP A 44 -7.84 -13.94 6.41
CA ASP A 44 -7.97 -14.90 7.52
C ASP A 44 -8.26 -14.21 8.87
N LEU A 45 -7.70 -13.01 9.06
CA LEU A 45 -7.82 -12.23 10.29
C LEU A 45 -8.80 -11.06 10.16
N LYS A 46 -9.46 -10.91 9.00
CA LYS A 46 -10.34 -9.77 8.64
C LYS A 46 -9.73 -8.43 9.03
N ARG A 47 -8.45 -8.23 8.70
CA ARG A 47 -7.68 -7.05 9.12
C ARG A 47 -6.96 -6.40 7.96
N VAL A 48 -6.95 -5.07 7.95
CA VAL A 48 -6.07 -4.29 7.08
C VAL A 48 -4.79 -3.95 7.84
N ARG A 49 -3.64 -4.28 7.25
CA ARG A 49 -2.33 -3.94 7.81
C ARG A 49 -1.61 -2.98 6.88
N VAL A 50 -1.36 -1.77 7.37
CA VAL A 50 -0.47 -0.80 6.70
C VAL A 50 0.96 -1.29 6.88
N VAL A 51 1.66 -1.45 5.76
CA VAL A 51 3.01 -2.02 5.71
C VAL A 51 4.05 -0.91 5.66
N SER A 52 3.79 0.13 4.84
CA SER A 52 4.68 1.28 4.73
C SER A 52 3.92 2.50 4.24
N ILE A 53 4.41 3.69 4.58
CA ILE A 53 3.96 4.97 4.07
C ILE A 53 5.20 5.75 3.67
N PHE A 54 5.31 6.14 2.41
CA PHE A 54 6.42 6.96 1.94
C PHE A 54 5.93 8.21 1.23
N SER A 55 6.75 9.26 1.29
CA SER A 55 6.46 10.52 0.60
C SER A 55 6.77 10.37 -0.89
N THR A 56 5.80 10.69 -1.73
CA THR A 56 5.98 10.89 -3.17
C THR A 56 6.34 12.34 -3.52
N ALA A 57 6.41 13.25 -2.54
CA ALA A 57 6.92 14.62 -2.73
C ALA A 57 8.45 14.71 -2.86
N GLN A 58 9.16 13.60 -2.77
CA GLN A 58 10.60 13.55 -3.10
C GLN A 58 10.77 12.90 -4.47
N ASN A 59 11.66 13.51 -5.27
CA ASN A 59 11.90 13.25 -6.68
C ASN A 59 11.70 11.78 -7.12
N PRO A 60 11.12 11.55 -8.31
CA PRO A 60 10.89 10.21 -8.89
C PRO A 60 12.17 9.35 -9.06
N GLU A 61 13.33 9.93 -8.79
CA GLU A 61 14.67 9.34 -8.86
C GLU A 61 15.00 8.40 -7.68
N ASN A 62 14.27 8.46 -6.56
CA ASN A 62 14.54 7.64 -5.37
C ASN A 62 13.72 6.34 -5.30
N ILE A 63 12.94 6.01 -6.34
CA ILE A 63 12.13 4.78 -6.36
C ILE A 63 13.00 3.54 -6.63
N ASP A 64 14.20 3.70 -7.21
CA ASP A 64 15.14 2.60 -7.48
C ASP A 64 15.89 2.10 -6.22
N ASP A 65 15.98 2.90 -5.14
CA ASP A 65 16.76 2.54 -3.95
C ASP A 65 16.01 1.57 -3.00
N VAL A 66 14.72 1.33 -3.24
CA VAL A 66 13.90 0.40 -2.44
C VAL A 66 14.03 -1.06 -2.94
N GLN A 67 14.59 -1.30 -4.12
CA GLN A 67 14.83 -2.66 -4.63
C GLN A 67 16.20 -3.25 -4.24
N GLY A 68 17.04 -2.51 -3.53
CA GLY A 68 18.42 -2.91 -3.24
C GLY A 68 18.81 -2.81 -1.76
N ARG A 69 18.24 -3.63 -0.88
CA ARG A 69 18.85 -3.96 0.42
C ARG A 69 18.35 -5.26 1.02
#